data_AF-A0A952EXE4-F1
#
_entry.id   AF-A0A952EXE4-F1
#
_cell.length_a   1.000
_cell.length_b   1.000
_cell.length_c   1.000
_cell.angle_alpha   90.00
_cell.angle_beta   90.00
_cell.angle_gamma   90.00
#
_symmetry.space_group_name_H-M   'P 1'
#
loop_
_entity.id
_entity.type
_entity.pdbx_description
1 polymer ?
#
loop_
_entity_poly.entity_id
_entity_poly.type
_entity_poly.pdbx_seq_one_letter_code
_entity_poly.pdbx_strand_id
1 'polypeptide(L)'
;SPVTAGRHGMNLMWPGPIDKASYDVYVETWMAHKGDTYRVDGPDAVPRVGCTMLLAIAPTEDEALTIVRRGMTGLMRRTQNVHRHDHLVLSEEECDAALNPLRGIVAHIEDAIRFGAGTAEQIKDRFAAILEPGLTDYLVLQLPVGDMTLEEAKSTMDIFCSDVKPALESIA
;
A
#
# COMPACT_ATOMS: atom_id res chain seq x y z
N SER A 1 4.74 -12.24 -0.79
CA SER A 1 4.94 -12.85 -2.13
C SER A 1 3.63 -13.50 -2.57
N PRO A 2 3.20 -13.34 -3.84
CA PRO A 2 1.99 -13.95 -4.40
C PRO A 2 1.91 -15.46 -4.16
N VAL A 3 3.00 -16.18 -4.41
CA VAL A 3 3.08 -17.64 -4.26
C VAL A 3 2.84 -18.07 -2.82
N THR A 4 3.55 -17.47 -1.86
CA THR A 4 3.40 -17.82 -0.44
C THR A 4 1.99 -17.54 0.06
N ALA A 5 1.42 -16.38 -0.30
CA ALA A 5 0.08 -16.02 0.12
C ALA A 5 -0.97 -16.99 -0.46
N GLY A 6 -0.90 -17.29 -1.76
CA GLY A 6 -1.81 -18.22 -2.41
C GLY A 6 -1.74 -19.64 -1.82
N ARG A 7 -0.52 -20.16 -1.62
CA ARG A 7 -0.30 -21.50 -1.08
C ARG A 7 -0.96 -21.70 0.28
N HIS A 8 -0.87 -20.69 1.14
CA HIS A 8 -1.37 -20.77 2.52
C HIS A 8 -2.77 -20.19 2.73
N GLY A 9 -3.46 -19.75 1.67
CA GLY A 9 -4.80 -19.18 1.83
C GLY A 9 -4.82 -17.81 2.52
N MET A 10 -3.78 -17.01 2.35
CA MET A 10 -3.69 -15.66 2.92
C MET A 10 -4.18 -14.62 1.92
N ASN A 11 -4.91 -13.60 2.40
CA ASN A 11 -5.10 -12.38 1.61
C ASN A 11 -3.74 -11.81 1.23
N LEU A 12 -3.62 -11.33 0.00
CA LEU A 12 -2.40 -10.70 -0.49
C LEU A 12 -2.46 -9.20 -0.25
N MET A 13 -1.54 -8.66 0.55
CA MET A 13 -1.29 -7.22 0.59
C MET A 13 -0.23 -6.85 -0.43
N TRP A 14 -0.52 -5.86 -1.27
CA TRP A 14 0.38 -5.35 -2.30
C TRP A 14 0.69 -3.85 -2.08
N PRO A 15 1.95 -3.42 -2.25
CA PRO A 15 2.31 -2.01 -2.17
C PRO A 15 1.92 -1.31 -3.48
N GLY A 16 0.83 -0.54 -3.47
CA GLY A 16 0.27 0.06 -4.68
C GLY A 16 -0.50 -0.92 -5.56
N PRO A 17 -0.93 -0.51 -6.77
CA PRO A 17 -1.74 -1.33 -7.65
C PRO A 17 -1.00 -2.59 -8.08
N ILE A 18 -1.63 -3.75 -7.93
CA ILE A 18 -1.06 -5.02 -8.38
C ILE A 18 -1.13 -5.13 -9.91
N ASP A 19 -0.06 -5.60 -10.54
CA ASP A 19 -0.07 -5.91 -11.97
C ASP A 19 -0.74 -7.27 -12.23
N LYS A 20 -1.26 -7.45 -13.46
CA LYS A 20 -2.00 -8.66 -13.84
C LYS A 20 -1.18 -9.94 -13.67
N ALA A 21 0.12 -9.93 -13.98
CA ALA A 21 0.94 -11.13 -13.88
C ALA A 21 1.13 -11.55 -12.42
N SER A 22 1.41 -10.60 -11.52
CA SER A 22 1.49 -10.86 -10.08
C SER A 22 0.17 -11.35 -9.50
N TYR A 23 -0.96 -10.76 -9.94
CA TYR A 23 -2.30 -11.21 -9.55
C TYR A 23 -2.59 -12.65 -10.00
N ASP A 24 -2.27 -12.98 -11.26
CA ASP A 24 -2.53 -14.31 -11.81
C ASP A 24 -1.74 -15.38 -11.06
N VAL A 25 -0.46 -15.12 -10.77
CA VAL A 25 0.36 -16.03 -9.95
C VAL A 25 -0.27 -16.26 -8.57
N TYR A 26 -0.80 -15.22 -7.94
CA TYR A 26 -1.48 -15.35 -6.65
C TYR A 26 -2.72 -16.24 -6.74
N VAL A 27 -3.61 -15.97 -7.70
CA VAL A 27 -4.88 -16.69 -7.88
C VAL A 27 -4.65 -18.13 -8.30
N GLU A 28 -3.76 -18.38 -9.27
CA GLU A 28 -3.41 -19.74 -9.71
C GLU A 28 -2.84 -20.56 -8.54
N THR A 29 -1.90 -19.98 -7.78
CA THR A 29 -1.33 -20.66 -6.61
C THR A 29 -2.40 -20.91 -5.54
N TRP A 30 -3.30 -19.96 -5.30
CA TRP A 30 -4.41 -20.15 -4.38
C TRP A 30 -5.28 -21.34 -4.78
N MET A 31 -5.71 -21.39 -6.05
CA MET A 31 -6.59 -22.44 -6.54
C MET A 31 -5.92 -23.81 -6.55
N ALA A 32 -4.63 -23.88 -6.92
CA ALA A 32 -3.86 -25.11 -6.93
C ALA A 32 -3.71 -25.75 -5.54
N HIS A 33 -3.74 -24.94 -4.49
CA HIS A 33 -3.58 -25.38 -3.10
C HIS A 33 -4.90 -25.42 -2.32
N LYS A 34 -6.04 -25.22 -2.97
CA LYS A 34 -7.35 -25.25 -2.30
C LYS A 34 -7.60 -26.63 -1.67
N GLY A 35 -7.85 -26.64 -0.36
CA GLY A 35 -8.11 -27.87 0.40
C GLY A 35 -6.89 -28.51 1.06
N ASP A 36 -5.69 -27.91 0.91
CA ASP A 36 -4.51 -28.36 1.64
C ASP A 36 -4.70 -28.23 3.16
N THR A 37 -4.07 -29.13 3.93
CA THR A 37 -4.21 -29.24 5.39
C THR A 37 -3.62 -28.07 6.18
N TYR A 38 -2.68 -27.31 5.60
CA TYR A 38 -1.98 -26.21 6.28
C TYR A 38 -2.26 -24.86 5.62
N ARG A 39 -3.50 -24.41 5.75
CA ARG A 39 -3.95 -23.11 5.28
C ARG A 39 -4.64 -22.30 6.37
N VAL A 40 -4.69 -20.99 6.17
CA VAL A 40 -5.28 -20.04 7.13
C VAL A 40 -6.63 -19.49 6.68
N ASP A 41 -7.10 -19.85 5.49
CA ASP A 41 -8.40 -19.45 4.98
C ASP A 41 -9.55 -20.22 5.64
N GLY A 42 -10.70 -19.54 5.77
CA GLY A 42 -11.93 -20.13 6.28
C GLY A 42 -12.72 -20.87 5.21
N PRO A 43 -13.83 -21.52 5.59
CA PRO A 43 -14.78 -22.10 4.66
C PRO A 43 -15.23 -21.08 3.60
N ASP A 44 -15.32 -21.50 2.34
CA ASP A 44 -15.77 -20.69 1.18
C ASP A 44 -14.95 -19.43 0.89
N ALA A 45 -13.76 -19.29 1.49
CA ALA A 45 -12.87 -18.19 1.20
C ALA A 45 -12.45 -18.17 -0.29
N VAL A 46 -12.34 -16.96 -0.81
CA VAL A 46 -11.83 -16.66 -2.15
C VAL A 46 -10.53 -15.86 -2.04
N PRO A 47 -9.65 -15.89 -3.05
CA PRO A 47 -8.46 -15.04 -3.06
C PRO A 47 -8.87 -13.57 -2.95
N ARG A 48 -8.16 -12.80 -2.13
CA ARG A 48 -8.40 -11.35 -1.98
C ARG A 48 -7.10 -10.59 -1.98
N VAL A 49 -7.08 -9.47 -2.70
CA VAL A 49 -5.95 -8.56 -2.80
C VAL A 49 -6.30 -7.22 -2.17
N GLY A 50 -5.51 -6.83 -1.17
CA GLY A 50 -5.51 -5.48 -0.62
C GLY A 50 -4.37 -4.66 -1.19
N CYS A 51 -4.63 -3.39 -1.49
CA CYS A 51 -3.62 -2.44 -1.94
C CYS A 51 -3.39 -1.38 -0.88
N THR A 52 -2.14 -1.18 -0.45
CA THR A 52 -1.80 -0.06 0.45
C THR A 52 -1.54 1.19 -0.38
N MET A 53 -2.27 2.27 -0.09
CA MET A 53 -2.13 3.57 -0.76
C MET A 53 -1.74 4.65 0.23
N LEU A 54 -0.68 5.40 -0.09
CA LEU A 54 -0.41 6.68 0.56
C LEU A 54 -1.55 7.65 0.24
N LEU A 55 -1.90 8.55 1.16
CA LEU A 55 -2.95 9.52 0.91
C LEU A 55 -2.69 10.89 1.55
N ALA A 56 -2.76 11.94 0.75
CA ALA A 56 -3.07 13.30 1.18
C ALA A 56 -4.10 13.90 0.21
N ILE A 57 -5.15 14.50 0.77
CA ILE A 57 -6.15 15.24 0.01
C ILE A 57 -6.11 16.69 0.45
N ALA A 58 -5.99 17.59 -0.52
CA ALA A 58 -5.93 19.03 -0.28
C ALA A 58 -6.71 19.79 -1.37
N PRO A 59 -7.00 21.10 -1.19
CA PRO A 59 -7.66 21.93 -2.20
C PRO A 59 -6.93 21.98 -3.55
N THR A 60 -5.62 21.75 -3.55
CA THR A 60 -4.80 21.67 -4.77
C THR A 60 -3.88 20.46 -4.75
N GLU A 61 -3.52 19.97 -5.92
CA GLU A 61 -2.56 18.86 -6.06
C GLU A 61 -1.18 19.21 -5.51
N ASP A 62 -0.70 20.44 -5.73
CA ASP A 62 0.61 20.89 -5.24
C ASP A 62 0.69 20.89 -3.71
N GLU A 63 -0.40 21.28 -3.04
CA GLU A 63 -0.49 21.23 -1.59
C GLU A 63 -0.50 19.77 -1.09
N ALA A 64 -1.30 18.90 -1.71
CA ALA A 64 -1.31 17.48 -1.39
C ALA A 64 0.06 16.84 -1.58
N LEU A 65 0.75 17.15 -2.69
CA LEU A 65 2.10 16.67 -2.99
C LEU A 65 3.11 17.15 -1.94
N THR A 66 2.98 18.40 -1.48
CA THR A 66 3.84 18.95 -0.43
C THR A 66 3.68 18.17 0.87
N ILE A 67 2.43 17.92 1.29
CA ILE A 67 2.10 17.15 2.50
C ILE A 67 2.65 15.73 2.39
N VAL A 68 2.33 15.03 1.31
CA VAL A 68 2.71 13.62 1.13
C VAL A 68 4.22 13.45 1.00
N ARG A 69 4.92 14.33 0.28
CA ARG A 69 6.40 14.28 0.17
C ARG A 69 7.08 14.51 1.52
N ARG A 70 6.58 15.48 2.30
CA ARG A 70 7.09 15.73 3.65
C ARG A 70 6.85 14.53 4.56
N GLY A 71 5.64 13.96 4.50
CA GLY A 71 5.28 12.70 5.14
C GLY A 71 6.27 11.60 4.77
N MET A 72 6.39 11.27 3.50
CA MET A 72 7.23 10.18 3.05
C MET A 72 8.71 10.36 3.41
N THR A 73 9.24 11.59 3.29
CA THR A 73 10.61 11.91 3.74
C THR A 73 10.80 11.60 5.22
N GLY A 74 9.82 11.99 6.06
CA GLY A 74 9.83 11.70 7.49
C GLY A 74 9.78 10.19 7.78
N LEU A 75 8.99 9.43 7.03
CA LEU A 75 8.94 7.97 7.14
C LEU A 75 10.29 7.34 6.76
N MET A 76 10.83 7.69 5.59
CA MET A 76 12.12 7.18 5.11
C MET A 76 13.24 7.41 6.13
N ARG A 77 13.33 8.63 6.67
CA ARG A 77 14.30 8.98 7.71
C ARG A 77 14.18 8.05 8.92
N ARG A 78 12.95 7.79 9.40
CA ARG A 78 12.73 6.91 10.55
C ARG A 78 13.06 5.46 10.25
N THR A 79 12.68 4.96 9.07
CA THR A 79 12.98 3.59 8.67
C THR A 79 14.46 3.35 8.43
N GLN A 80 15.22 4.35 7.98
CA GLN A 80 16.69 4.24 7.93
C GLN A 80 17.30 4.29 9.33
N ASN A 81 16.76 5.14 10.21
CA ASN A 81 17.32 5.31 11.55
C ASN A 81 17.17 4.07 12.46
N VAL A 82 16.23 3.16 12.19
CA VAL A 82 16.16 1.90 12.97
C VAL A 82 17.40 1.03 12.73
N HIS A 83 18.06 1.17 11.58
CA HIS A 83 19.29 0.45 11.22
C HIS A 83 20.58 1.15 11.69
N ARG A 84 20.47 2.31 12.36
CA ARG A 84 21.63 3.13 12.75
C ARG A 84 22.65 2.36 13.59
N HIS A 85 22.18 1.42 14.39
CA HIS A 85 22.99 0.68 15.37
C HIS A 85 23.21 -0.79 14.99
N ASP A 86 22.82 -1.22 13.79
CA ASP A 86 22.98 -2.60 13.34
C ASP A 86 24.45 -3.04 13.37
N HIS A 87 25.37 -2.14 13.06
CA HIS A 87 26.83 -2.36 13.11
C HIS A 87 27.36 -2.76 14.49
N LEU A 88 26.59 -2.59 15.57
CA LEU A 88 26.98 -3.01 16.91
C LEU A 88 26.82 -4.53 17.11
N VAL A 89 26.03 -5.20 16.27
CA VAL A 89 25.67 -6.62 16.41
C VAL A 89 25.78 -7.42 15.11
N LEU A 90 25.81 -6.76 13.96
CA LEU A 90 25.92 -7.36 12.63
C LEU A 90 27.25 -6.99 11.96
N SER A 91 27.72 -7.84 11.06
CA SER A 91 28.79 -7.48 10.12
C SER A 91 28.32 -6.44 9.10
N GLU A 92 29.26 -5.84 8.37
CA GLU A 92 28.94 -4.85 7.32
C GLU A 92 28.07 -5.44 6.20
N GLU A 93 28.36 -6.67 5.77
CA GLU A 93 27.57 -7.40 4.76
C GLU A 93 26.14 -7.66 5.25
N GLU A 94 25.98 -8.05 6.51
CA GLU A 94 24.67 -8.28 7.12
C GLU A 94 23.88 -6.97 7.31
N CYS A 95 24.56 -5.86 7.64
CA CYS A 95 23.94 -4.53 7.69
C CYS A 95 23.42 -4.11 6.31
N ASP A 96 24.20 -4.33 5.24
CA ASP A 96 23.77 -4.04 3.88
C ASP A 96 22.55 -4.89 3.48
N ALA A 97 22.62 -6.19 3.80
CA ALA A 97 21.54 -7.13 3.54
C ALA A 97 20.23 -6.76 4.28
N ALA A 98 20.33 -6.27 5.52
CA ALA A 98 19.19 -5.83 6.32
C ALA A 98 18.41 -4.67 5.68
N LEU A 99 19.08 -3.84 4.86
CA LEU A 99 18.46 -2.73 4.13
C LEU A 99 17.76 -3.15 2.82
N ASN A 100 17.97 -4.37 2.32
CA ASN A 100 17.42 -4.78 1.03
C ASN A 100 15.87 -4.72 0.95
N PRO A 101 15.11 -5.14 1.99
CA PRO A 101 13.66 -4.95 1.99
C PRO A 101 13.26 -3.47 1.90
N LEU A 102 13.96 -2.58 2.59
CA LEU A 102 13.71 -1.14 2.54
C LEU A 102 13.99 -0.56 1.15
N ARG A 103 15.10 -0.96 0.52
CA ARG A 103 15.45 -0.53 -0.85
C ARG A 103 14.36 -0.92 -1.84
N GLY A 104 13.80 -2.13 -1.72
CA GLY A 104 12.68 -2.58 -2.54
C GLY A 104 11.42 -1.72 -2.37
N ILE A 105 11.10 -1.34 -1.13
CA ILE A 105 9.95 -0.45 -0.84
C ILE A 105 10.18 0.96 -1.41
N VAL A 106 11.40 1.50 -1.31
CA VAL A 106 11.73 2.86 -1.75
C VAL A 106 11.79 2.98 -3.28
N ALA A 107 12.05 1.90 -4.01
CA ALA A 107 12.17 1.94 -5.47
C ALA A 107 10.90 2.46 -6.20
N HIS A 108 9.72 2.35 -5.58
CA HIS A 108 8.44 2.72 -6.17
C HIS A 108 7.77 3.94 -5.48
N ILE A 109 8.56 4.69 -4.71
CA ILE A 109 8.03 5.70 -3.79
C ILE A 109 7.43 6.93 -4.48
N GLU A 110 8.03 7.37 -5.59
CA GLU A 110 7.54 8.52 -6.35
C GLU A 110 6.19 8.23 -7.01
N ASP A 111 6.01 7.00 -7.50
CA ASP A 111 4.72 6.57 -8.07
C ASP A 111 3.66 6.54 -6.96
N ALA A 112 3.97 5.95 -5.81
CA ALA A 112 3.07 5.94 -4.65
C ALA A 112 2.69 7.36 -4.19
N ILE A 113 3.66 8.29 -4.18
CA ILE A 113 3.43 9.71 -3.88
C ILE A 113 2.45 10.33 -4.88
N ARG A 114 2.67 10.15 -6.18
CA ARG A 114 1.83 10.74 -7.23
C ARG A 114 0.41 10.19 -7.22
N PHE A 115 0.26 8.88 -7.06
CA PHE A 115 -1.07 8.27 -6.97
C PHE A 115 -1.83 8.70 -5.71
N GLY A 116 -1.11 8.91 -4.61
CA GLY A 116 -1.68 9.23 -3.30
C GLY A 116 -1.91 10.71 -2.99
N ALA A 117 -1.47 11.64 -3.84
CA ALA A 117 -1.54 13.07 -3.56
C ALA A 117 -2.39 13.81 -4.60
N GLY A 118 -3.51 14.39 -4.19
CA GLY A 118 -4.35 15.16 -5.10
C GLY A 118 -5.54 15.85 -4.44
N THR A 119 -6.37 16.46 -5.29
CA THR A 119 -7.72 16.89 -4.91
C THR A 119 -8.65 15.69 -4.76
N ALA A 120 -9.83 15.91 -4.15
CA ALA A 120 -10.82 14.84 -3.99
C ALA A 120 -11.23 14.21 -5.34
N GLU A 121 -11.39 15.01 -6.39
CA GLU A 121 -11.74 14.53 -7.74
C GLU A 121 -10.62 13.67 -8.33
N GLN A 122 -9.37 14.13 -8.26
CA GLN A 122 -8.23 13.37 -8.74
C GLN A 122 -8.05 12.03 -8.00
N ILE A 123 -8.27 12.00 -6.68
CA ILE A 123 -8.20 10.75 -5.91
C ILE A 123 -9.33 9.80 -6.27
N LYS A 124 -10.55 10.29 -6.55
CA LYS A 124 -11.64 9.44 -7.08
C LYS A 124 -11.22 8.76 -8.36
N ASP A 125 -10.75 9.52 -9.35
CA ASP A 125 -10.35 8.97 -10.65
C ASP A 125 -9.21 7.96 -10.52
N ARG A 126 -8.19 8.31 -9.73
CA ARG A 126 -7.02 7.45 -9.52
C ARG A 126 -7.39 6.16 -8.79
N PHE A 127 -8.24 6.22 -7.76
CA PHE A 127 -8.63 5.02 -7.01
C PHE A 127 -9.66 4.19 -7.77
N ALA A 128 -10.56 4.81 -8.54
CA ALA A 128 -11.43 4.10 -9.47
C ALA A 128 -10.59 3.29 -10.48
N ALA A 129 -9.56 3.89 -11.08
CA ALA A 129 -8.66 3.19 -12.00
C ALA A 129 -7.91 1.99 -11.37
N ILE A 130 -7.78 1.92 -10.04
CA ILE A 130 -7.19 0.79 -9.31
C ILE A 130 -8.22 -0.32 -9.08
N LEU A 131 -9.47 0.06 -8.79
CA LEU A 131 -10.54 -0.86 -8.42
C LEU A 131 -11.25 -1.46 -9.65
N GLU A 132 -11.50 -0.65 -10.69
CA GLU A 132 -12.22 -1.04 -11.91
C GLU A 132 -11.69 -2.31 -12.60
N PRO A 133 -10.36 -2.56 -12.67
CA PRO A 133 -9.84 -3.80 -13.25
C PRO A 133 -10.22 -5.08 -12.48
N GLY A 134 -10.76 -4.96 -11.26
CA GLY A 134 -11.13 -6.10 -10.41
C GLY A 134 -9.95 -6.89 -9.85
N LEU A 135 -8.74 -6.35 -9.92
CA LEU A 135 -7.53 -6.98 -9.39
C LEU A 135 -7.29 -6.68 -7.90
N THR A 136 -7.99 -5.69 -7.36
CA THR A 136 -7.87 -5.22 -5.98
C THR A 136 -9.25 -5.17 -5.32
N ASP A 137 -9.41 -5.85 -4.19
CA ASP A 137 -10.68 -5.95 -3.46
C ASP A 137 -10.87 -4.83 -2.44
N TYR A 138 -9.78 -4.27 -1.91
CA TYR A 138 -9.84 -3.21 -0.91
C TYR A 138 -8.58 -2.35 -0.89
N LEU A 139 -8.77 -1.07 -0.55
CA LEU A 139 -7.68 -0.12 -0.33
C LEU A 139 -7.43 0.04 1.17
N VAL A 140 -6.16 -0.02 1.57
CA VAL A 140 -5.70 0.32 2.92
C VAL A 140 -4.98 1.66 2.83
N LEU A 141 -5.53 2.68 3.48
CA LEU A 141 -4.97 4.02 3.42
C LEU A 141 -3.85 4.19 4.44
N GLN A 142 -2.69 4.61 3.99
CA GLN A 142 -1.54 4.92 4.83
C GLN A 142 -1.57 6.40 5.23
N LEU A 143 -2.27 6.69 6.34
CA LEU A 143 -2.28 7.99 7.01
C LEU A 143 -2.54 7.84 8.52
N PRO A 144 -1.94 8.69 9.37
CA PRO A 144 -0.88 9.64 9.04
C PRO A 144 0.42 8.91 8.66
N VAL A 145 1.23 9.56 7.82
CA VAL A 145 2.54 9.04 7.41
C VAL A 145 3.64 10.02 7.81
N GLY A 146 4.73 9.51 8.39
CA GLY A 146 5.94 10.29 8.52
C GLY A 146 5.79 11.57 9.34
N ASP A 147 6.05 12.72 8.69
CA ASP A 147 5.93 14.06 9.27
C ASP A 147 4.63 14.79 8.82
N MET A 148 3.60 14.05 8.40
CA MET A 148 2.24 14.59 8.24
C MET A 148 1.71 15.05 9.60
N THR A 149 1.11 16.23 9.66
CA THR A 149 0.49 16.71 10.91
C THR A 149 -0.81 15.96 11.18
N LEU A 150 -1.24 15.96 12.45
CA LEU A 150 -2.54 15.39 12.81
C LEU A 150 -3.70 16.11 12.10
N GLU A 151 -3.59 17.43 11.90
CA GLU A 151 -4.60 18.23 11.23
C GLU A 151 -4.72 17.88 9.74
N GLU A 152 -3.60 17.76 9.03
CA GLU A 152 -3.56 17.33 7.63
C GLU A 152 -4.14 15.92 7.47
N ALA A 153 -3.81 15.01 8.38
CA ALA A 153 -4.32 13.64 8.36
C ALA A 153 -5.83 13.58 8.61
N LYS A 154 -6.33 14.39 9.57
CA LYS A 154 -7.78 14.50 9.84
C LYS A 154 -8.52 15.11 8.65
N SER A 155 -8.04 16.23 8.12
CA SER A 155 -8.62 16.88 6.95
C SER A 155 -8.68 15.91 5.75
N THR A 156 -7.60 15.18 5.50
CA THR A 156 -7.56 14.13 4.47
C THR A 156 -8.60 13.05 4.71
N MET A 157 -8.74 12.56 5.95
CA MET A 157 -9.70 11.53 6.30
C MET A 157 -11.15 12.03 6.17
N ASP A 158 -11.43 13.26 6.59
CA ASP A 158 -12.76 13.86 6.52
C ASP A 158 -13.20 13.99 5.05
N ILE A 159 -12.35 14.53 4.18
CA ILE A 159 -12.63 14.65 2.74
C ILE A 159 -12.76 13.26 2.10
N PHE A 160 -11.90 12.31 2.48
CA PHE A 160 -12.00 10.95 1.95
C PHE A 160 -13.37 10.33 2.31
N CYS A 161 -13.79 10.45 3.56
CA CYS A 161 -15.04 9.87 4.03
C CYS A 161 -16.27 10.57 3.44
N SER A 162 -16.25 11.89 3.28
CA SER A 162 -17.40 12.66 2.79
C SER A 162 -17.56 12.58 1.27
N ASP A 163 -16.44 12.66 0.54
CA ASP A 163 -16.48 12.94 -0.89
C ASP A 163 -16.00 11.76 -1.73
N VAL A 164 -14.90 11.11 -1.33
CA VAL A 164 -14.21 10.09 -2.14
C VAL A 164 -14.83 8.72 -1.97
N LYS A 165 -14.93 8.23 -0.73
CA LYS A 165 -15.43 6.88 -0.41
C LYS A 165 -16.83 6.63 -0.99
N PRO A 166 -17.82 7.54 -0.85
CA PRO A 166 -19.15 7.30 -1.41
C PRO A 166 -19.15 7.19 -2.93
N ALA A 167 -18.27 7.92 -3.62
CA ALA A 167 -18.14 7.83 -5.07
C ALA A 167 -17.55 6.48 -5.50
N LEU A 168 -16.54 5.98 -4.79
CA LEU A 168 -15.92 4.68 -5.09
C LEU A 168 -16.86 3.50 -4.79
N GLU A 169 -17.68 3.59 -3.74
CA GLU A 169 -18.69 2.56 -3.41
C GLU A 169 -19.81 2.46 -4.44
N SER A 170 -19.96 3.44 -5.34
CA SER A 170 -20.90 3.33 -6.47
C SER A 170 -20.34 2.56 -7.67
N ILE A 171 -19.03 2.28 -7.67
CA ILE A 171 -18.31 1.62 -8.78
C ILE A 171 -17.98 0.16 -8.42
N ALA A 172 -17.81 -0.13 -7.12
CA ALA A 172 -17.44 -1.45 -6.59
C ALA A 172 -18.65 -2.37 -6.33
#